data_AF-A0A9P5TWC8-F1
#
_entry.id   AF-A0A9P5TWC8-F1
#
_cell.length_a   1.000
_cell.length_b   1.000
_cell.length_c   1.000
_cell.angle_alpha   90.00
_cell.angle_beta   90.00
_cell.angle_gamma   90.00
#
_symmetry.space_group_name_H-M   'P 1'
#
loop_
_entity.id
_entity.type
_entity.pdbx_description
1 polymer ?
#
loop_
_entity_poly.entity_id
_entity_poly.type
_entity_poly.pdbx_seq_one_letter_code
_entity_poly.pdbx_strand_id
1 'polypeptide(L)'
;MGNHHRYLAEFATGDKRKESANKSLEAYKAASDVAVTKLPPTHPICLGLVLNFSIFYYKILNSPGRACHPAKQAFNDAIAELDTLLEESYEDLTLIMQLLRDNLT
;
A
#
# COMPACT_ATOMS: atom_id res chain seq x y z
N MET A 1 -1.01 8.97 8.60
CA MET A 1 -0.12 8.64 9.75
C MET A 1 0.92 7.57 9.40
N GLY A 2 0.57 6.46 8.72
CA GLY A 2 1.54 5.43 8.30
C GLY A 2 2.71 5.97 7.44
N ASN A 3 2.43 6.73 6.38
CA ASN A 3 3.47 7.33 5.53
C ASN A 3 4.43 8.26 6.31
N HIS A 4 3.92 9.07 7.23
CA HIS A 4 4.74 9.96 8.05
C HIS A 4 5.75 9.15 8.89
N HIS A 5 5.30 8.11 9.59
CA HIS A 5 6.20 7.25 10.37
C HIS A 5 7.12 6.40 9.50
N ARG A 6 6.69 6.01 8.28
CA ARG A 6 7.58 5.38 7.29
C ARG A 6 8.74 6.30 6.93
N TYR A 7 8.49 7.57 6.59
CA TYR A 7 9.55 8.52 6.28
C TYR A 7 10.49 8.72 7.47
N LEU A 8 9.97 8.81 8.71
CA LEU A 8 10.80 8.86 9.92
C LEU A 8 11.72 7.63 10.05
N ALA A 9 11.22 6.43 9.72
CA ALA A 9 11.98 5.20 9.79
C ALA A 9 13.07 5.07 8.70
N GLU A 10 12.98 5.81 7.60
CA GLU A 10 13.99 5.77 6.51
C GLU A 10 15.33 6.34 6.96
N PHE A 11 15.33 7.40 7.79
CA PHE A 11 16.54 8.07 8.27
C PHE A 11 16.87 7.77 9.73
N ALA A 12 15.93 7.23 10.51
CA ALA A 12 16.21 6.84 11.88
C ALA A 12 17.10 5.58 11.95
N THR A 13 17.89 5.48 13.02
CA THR A 13 18.76 4.33 13.32
C THR A 13 18.45 3.76 14.71
N GLY A 14 18.89 2.51 14.96
CA GLY A 14 18.71 1.83 16.24
C GLY A 14 17.25 1.76 16.70
N ASP A 15 17.01 2.04 17.98
CA ASP A 15 15.68 1.92 18.60
C ASP A 15 14.65 2.89 18.03
N LYS A 16 15.08 4.09 17.61
CA LYS A 16 14.18 5.09 16.99
C LYS A 16 13.63 4.59 15.64
N ARG A 17 14.44 3.83 14.88
CA ARG A 17 13.97 3.18 13.65
C ARG A 17 12.91 2.14 13.97
N LYS A 18 13.15 1.31 14.99
CA LYS A 18 12.24 0.24 15.40
C LYS A 18 10.90 0.80 15.90
N GLU A 19 10.93 1.85 16.71
CA GLU A 19 9.72 2.52 17.19
C GLU A 19 8.92 3.14 16.04
N SER A 20 9.59 3.86 15.13
CA SER A 20 8.94 4.46 13.96
C SER A 20 8.36 3.41 13.03
N ALA A 21 9.05 2.28 12.82
CA ALA A 21 8.55 1.16 12.05
C ALA A 21 7.30 0.53 12.69
N ASN A 22 7.28 0.34 14.01
CA ASN A 22 6.13 -0.21 14.71
C ASN A 22 4.90 0.72 14.60
N LYS A 23 5.08 2.03 14.82
CA LYS A 23 3.99 3.01 14.66
C LYS A 23 3.45 3.06 13.22
N SER A 24 4.35 2.95 12.24
CA SER A 24 3.97 2.86 10.83
C SER A 24 3.14 1.60 10.55
N LEU A 25 3.58 0.44 11.05
CA LEU A 25 2.88 -0.84 10.91
C LEU A 25 1.48 -0.79 11.52
N GLU A 26 1.34 -0.27 12.74
CA GLU A 26 0.04 -0.14 13.41
C GLU A 26 -0.90 0.78 12.64
N ALA A 27 -0.40 1.93 12.16
CA ALA A 27 -1.20 2.85 11.37
C ALA A 27 -1.65 2.26 10.02
N TYR A 28 -0.80 1.48 9.35
CA TYR A 28 -1.19 0.78 8.12
C TYR A 28 -2.23 -0.29 8.39
N LYS A 29 -2.06 -1.11 9.44
CA LYS A 29 -3.06 -2.13 9.81
C LYS A 29 -4.42 -1.51 10.11
N ALA A 30 -4.45 -0.49 10.96
CA ALA A 30 -5.70 0.21 11.31
C ALA A 30 -6.37 0.81 10.06
N ALA A 31 -5.59 1.40 9.15
CA ALA A 31 -6.13 1.91 7.89
C ALA A 31 -6.66 0.78 7.00
N SER A 32 -5.97 -0.37 6.93
CA SER A 32 -6.41 -1.52 6.15
C SER A 32 -7.71 -2.12 6.67
N ASP A 33 -7.86 -2.25 7.99
CA ASP A 33 -9.08 -2.76 8.61
C ASP A 33 -10.30 -1.87 8.30
N VAL A 34 -10.11 -0.54 8.32
CA VAL A 34 -11.15 0.42 7.95
C VAL A 34 -11.43 0.38 6.45
N ALA A 35 -10.40 0.29 5.62
CA ALA A 35 -10.53 0.28 4.17
C ALA A 35 -11.32 -0.95 3.70
N VAL A 36 -10.98 -2.14 4.19
CA VAL A 36 -11.65 -3.41 3.82
C VAL A 36 -13.14 -3.42 4.23
N THR A 37 -13.52 -2.68 5.27
CA THR A 37 -14.91 -2.64 5.75
C THR A 37 -15.74 -1.54 5.12
N LYS A 38 -15.12 -0.47 4.58
CA LYS A 38 -15.83 0.72 4.12
C LYS A 38 -15.72 1.01 2.62
N LEU A 39 -14.75 0.41 1.95
CA LEU A 39 -14.43 0.73 0.57
C LEU A 39 -14.29 -0.56 -0.24
N PRO A 40 -14.69 -0.55 -1.52
CA PRO A 40 -14.42 -1.68 -2.40
C PRO A 40 -12.90 -1.86 -2.55
N PRO A 41 -12.42 -3.10 -2.79
CA PRO A 41 -10.99 -3.40 -2.96
C PRO A 41 -10.32 -2.55 -4.06
N THR A 42 -11.12 -2.17 -5.05
CA THR A 42 -10.73 -1.39 -6.24
C THR A 42 -10.79 0.11 -6.05
N HIS A 43 -11.23 0.58 -4.90
CA HIS A 43 -11.23 2.00 -4.61
C HIS A 43 -9.79 2.56 -4.66
N PRO A 44 -9.53 3.71 -5.30
CA PRO A 44 -8.18 4.29 -5.41
C PRO A 44 -7.47 4.45 -4.06
N ILE A 45 -8.20 4.80 -3.01
CA ILE A 45 -7.69 4.88 -1.63
C ILE A 45 -7.20 3.52 -1.11
N CYS A 46 -7.93 2.42 -1.38
CA CYS A 46 -7.54 1.06 -1.00
C CYS A 46 -6.26 0.64 -1.73
N LEU A 47 -6.21 0.87 -3.04
CA LEU A 47 -5.05 0.53 -3.87
C LEU A 47 -3.81 1.33 -3.45
N GLY A 48 -3.97 2.64 -3.21
CA GLY A 48 -2.90 3.50 -2.69
C GLY A 48 -2.42 3.08 -1.30
N LEU A 49 -3.32 2.58 -0.45
CA LEU A 49 -2.96 2.05 0.87
C LEU A 49 -2.14 0.76 0.75
N VAL A 50 -2.59 -0.19 -0.08
CA VAL A 50 -1.87 -1.45 -0.32
C VAL A 50 -0.48 -1.21 -0.91
N LEU A 51 -0.36 -0.29 -1.86
CA LEU A 51 0.92 0.12 -2.44
C LEU A 51 1.87 0.66 -1.37
N ASN A 52 1.41 1.66 -0.60
CA ASN A 52 2.23 2.28 0.44
C ASN A 52 2.65 1.28 1.53
N PHE A 53 1.76 0.36 1.88
CA PHE A 53 2.06 -0.68 2.86
C PHE A 53 3.08 -1.70 2.32
N SER A 54 3.01 -2.03 1.03
CA SER A 54 3.97 -2.91 0.36
C SER A 54 5.36 -2.27 0.29
N ILE A 55 5.45 -0.97 -0.01
CA ILE A 55 6.70 -0.21 0.05
C ILE A 55 7.27 -0.22 1.48
N PHE A 56 6.43 -0.10 2.51
CA PHE A 56 6.86 -0.20 3.89
C PHE A 56 7.46 -1.58 4.22
N TYR A 57 6.81 -2.67 3.83
CA TYR A 57 7.34 -4.02 4.03
C TYR A 57 8.67 -4.24 3.32
N TYR A 58 8.82 -3.68 2.11
CA TYR A 58 10.05 -3.78 1.33
C TYR A 58 11.17 -2.93 1.92
N LYS A 59 10.97 -1.60 2.06
CA LYS A 59 12.03 -0.64 2.41
C LYS A 59 12.35 -0.57 3.91
N ILE A 60 11.36 -0.76 4.78
CA ILE A 60 11.56 -0.58 6.23
C ILE A 60 11.80 -1.92 6.93
N LEU A 61 10.96 -2.91 6.64
CA LEU A 61 11.00 -4.23 7.29
C LEU A 61 11.89 -5.25 6.55
N ASN A 62 12.49 -4.87 5.42
CA ASN A 62 13.33 -5.72 4.58
C ASN A 62 12.70 -7.11 4.33
N SER A 63 11.38 -7.13 4.14
CA SER A 63 10.54 -8.33 4.08
C SER A 63 9.81 -8.39 2.73
N PRO A 64 10.53 -8.58 1.61
CA PRO A 64 9.94 -8.55 0.27
C PRO A 64 8.83 -9.61 0.07
N GLY A 65 8.98 -10.79 0.69
CA GLY A 65 7.95 -11.83 0.64
C GLY A 65 6.59 -11.42 1.22
N ARG A 66 6.57 -10.51 2.21
CA ARG A 66 5.34 -9.95 2.79
C ARG A 66 4.78 -8.76 2.01
N ALA A 67 5.59 -8.15 1.13
CA ALA A 67 5.18 -7.03 0.29
C ALA A 67 4.53 -7.49 -1.03
N CYS A 68 5.08 -8.51 -1.67
CA CYS A 68 4.69 -8.86 -3.04
C CYS A 68 3.29 -9.49 -3.14
N HIS A 69 2.88 -10.31 -2.16
CA HIS A 69 1.60 -11.03 -2.26
C HIS A 69 0.39 -10.08 -2.18
N PRO A 70 0.29 -9.18 -1.16
CA PRO A 70 -0.85 -8.27 -1.05
C PRO A 70 -0.92 -7.26 -2.20
N ALA A 71 0.22 -6.69 -2.62
CA ALA A 71 0.26 -5.77 -3.75
C ALA A 71 -0.17 -6.42 -5.07
N LYS A 72 0.33 -7.64 -5.34
CA LYS A 72 0.01 -8.35 -6.58
C LYS A 72 -1.44 -8.80 -6.62
N GLN A 73 -2.00 -9.22 -5.48
CA GLN A 73 -3.40 -9.56 -5.39
C GLN A 73 -4.28 -8.33 -5.61
N ALA A 74 -4.06 -7.23 -4.88
CA ALA A 74 -4.85 -6.01 -5.05
C ALA A 74 -4.76 -5.45 -6.47
N PHE A 75 -3.60 -5.59 -7.12
CA PHE A 75 -3.42 -5.24 -8.53
C PHE A 75 -4.28 -6.10 -9.46
N ASN A 76 -4.25 -7.43 -9.28
CA ASN A 76 -5.06 -8.34 -10.10
C ASN A 76 -6.56 -8.12 -9.91
N ASP A 77 -6.99 -7.91 -8.66
CA ASP A 77 -8.39 -7.65 -8.31
C ASP A 77 -8.86 -6.32 -8.94
N ALA A 78 -7.99 -5.30 -8.93
CA ALA A 78 -8.24 -4.03 -9.61
C ALA A 78 -8.35 -4.17 -11.14
N ILE A 79 -7.58 -5.06 -11.76
CA ILE A 79 -7.70 -5.35 -13.21
C ILE A 79 -9.02 -6.04 -13.51
N ALA A 80 -9.42 -6.99 -12.67
CA ALA A 80 -10.63 -7.78 -12.90
C ALA A 80 -11.92 -6.93 -12.83
N GLU A 81 -11.93 -5.87 -12.03
CA GLU A 81 -13.07 -4.95 -11.94
C GLU A 81 -12.88 -3.69 -12.79
N LEU A 82 -11.74 -3.54 -13.50
CA LEU A 82 -11.47 -2.37 -14.35
C LEU A 82 -12.58 -2.18 -15.38
N ASP A 83 -13.08 -3.26 -15.98
CA ASP A 83 -14.19 -3.26 -16.95
C ASP A 83 -15.54 -2.81 -16.35
N THR A 84 -15.64 -2.69 -15.03
CA THR A 84 -16.87 -2.30 -14.31
C THR A 84 -16.83 -0.88 -13.74
N LEU A 85 -15.68 -0.20 -13.82
CA LEU A 85 -15.49 1.14 -13.28
C LEU A 85 -16.00 2.23 -14.26
N LEU A 86 -16.48 3.34 -13.71
CA LEU A 86 -16.92 4.52 -14.48
C LEU A 86 -15.72 5.25 -15.09
N GLU A 87 -15.92 5.79 -16.30
CA GLU A 87 -14.91 6.44 -17.15
C GLU A 87 -14.04 7.50 -16.42
N GLU A 88 -14.61 8.23 -15.45
CA GLU A 88 -13.89 9.25 -14.65
C GLU A 88 -12.85 8.67 -13.67
N SER A 89 -12.98 7.41 -13.27
CA SER A 89 -12.04 6.76 -12.33
C SER A 89 -10.89 6.04 -13.03
N TYR A 90 -10.92 5.92 -14.36
CA TYR A 90 -9.93 5.15 -15.12
C TYR A 90 -8.52 5.75 -15.06
N GLU A 91 -8.38 7.08 -15.19
CA GLU A 91 -7.05 7.72 -15.22
C GLU A 91 -6.29 7.50 -13.90
N ASP A 92 -6.96 7.71 -12.76
CA ASP A 92 -6.38 7.50 -11.43
C ASP A 92 -6.03 6.03 -11.18
N LEU A 93 -6.89 5.10 -11.62
CA LEU A 93 -6.63 3.67 -11.45
C LEU A 93 -5.45 3.21 -12.31
N THR A 94 -5.38 3.69 -13.55
CA THR A 94 -4.30 3.34 -14.49
C THR A 94 -2.94 3.84 -13.96
N LEU A 95 -2.89 5.04 -13.39
CA LEU A 95 -1.69 5.58 -12.76
C LEU A 95 -1.25 4.75 -11.55
N ILE A 96 -2.17 4.39 -10.65
CA ILE A 96 -1.86 3.57 -9.47
C ILE A 96 -1.40 2.16 -9.87
N MET A 97 -2.02 1.58 -10.89
CA MET A 97 -1.63 0.30 -11.47
C MET A 97 -0.22 0.34 -12.05
N GLN A 98 0.12 1.38 -12.81
CA GLN A 98 1.45 1.56 -13.36
C GLN A 98 2.51 1.62 -12.25
N LEU A 99 2.24 2.40 -11.20
CA LEU A 99 3.11 2.49 -10.03
C LEU A 99 3.25 1.16 -9.28
N LEU A 100 2.17 0.38 -9.15
CA LEU A 100 2.22 -0.97 -8.57
C LEU A 100 3.12 -1.90 -9.38
N ARG A 101 3.01 -1.90 -10.71
CA ARG A 101 3.86 -2.69 -11.60
C ARG A 101 5.34 -2.31 -11.47
N ASP A 102 5.64 -1.01 -11.46
CA ASP A 102 7.01 -0.51 -11.37
C ASP A 102 7.67 -0.85 -10.03
N ASN A 103 6.89 -0.95 -8.93
CA ASN A 103 7.42 -1.34 -7.61
C ASN A 103 7.55 -2.86 -7.41
N LEU A 104 6.98 -3.67 -8.30
CA LEU A 104 7.00 -5.15 -8.22
C LEU A 104 8.04 -5.79 -9.17
N THR A 105 8.73 -4.99 -10.00
CA THR A 105 9.80 -5.44 -10.92
C THR A 105 11.17 -5.27 -10.28
#